data_AF-A0AA43S3R7-F1
#
_entry.id   AF-A0AA43S3R7-F1
#
_cell.length_a   1.000
_cell.length_b   1.000
_cell.length_c   1.000
_cell.angle_alpha   90.00
_cell.angle_beta   90.00
_cell.angle_gamma   90.00
#
_symmetry.space_group_name_H-M   'P 1'
#
loop_
_entity.id
_entity.type
_entity.pdbx_description
1 polymer ?
#
loop_
_entity_poly.entity_id
_entity_poly.type
_entity_poly.pdbx_seq_one_letter_code
_entity_poly.pdbx_strand_id
1 'polypeptide(L)'
;MDKLSFENASLWLKIDSVALTLYGVSTASMGTGNSQSKIFNANGNPELRAIRRPTFDVWKENGVQVKGQNFIMNPHAYNSLFKSGRKDIMPDDIITALSTKATPGNPGSVVYTNPYTGTKVYVNPTTKEKVGVQPGSFKD
;
A
#
# COMPACT_ATOMS: atom_id res chain seq x y z
N MET A 1 -9.78 48.75 -14.14
CA MET A 1 -9.98 49.12 -12.72
C MET A 1 -11.18 48.30 -12.26
N ASP A 2 -10.92 47.10 -11.72
CA ASP A 2 -11.04 46.77 -10.28
C ASP A 2 -12.53 46.56 -9.89
N LYS A 3 -13.04 45.45 -9.33
CA LYS A 3 -12.53 44.37 -8.46
C LYS A 3 -13.54 43.19 -8.44
N LEU A 4 -13.19 42.13 -7.67
CA LEU A 4 -14.03 41.13 -6.96
C LEU A 4 -14.27 39.83 -7.74
N SER A 5 -14.22 38.61 -7.18
CA SER A 5 -13.69 38.00 -5.96
C SER A 5 -13.88 36.49 -6.19
N PHE A 6 -12.96 35.65 -5.72
CA PHE A 6 -13.22 34.20 -5.58
C PHE A 6 -14.37 33.98 -4.59
N GLU A 7 -15.25 32.99 -4.83
CA GLU A 7 -15.67 32.00 -3.82
C GLU A 7 -16.63 30.89 -4.33
N ASN A 8 -16.47 29.75 -3.68
CA ASN A 8 -17.08 28.42 -3.85
C ASN A 8 -18.62 28.35 -3.75
N ALA A 9 -19.24 27.32 -4.35
CA ALA A 9 -20.13 26.37 -3.63
C ALA A 9 -20.64 25.23 -4.53
N SER A 10 -20.38 24.01 -4.07
CA SER A 10 -20.65 22.72 -4.70
C SER A 10 -22.14 22.33 -4.70
N LEU A 11 -22.57 21.72 -5.81
CA LEU A 11 -23.84 21.01 -5.95
C LEU A 11 -23.83 19.71 -5.11
N TRP A 12 -24.82 19.59 -4.23
CA TRP A 12 -25.05 18.42 -3.39
C TRP A 12 -25.61 17.24 -4.20
N LEU A 13 -24.93 16.08 -4.17
CA LEU A 13 -25.50 14.80 -4.59
C LEU A 13 -26.01 14.05 -3.36
N LYS A 14 -27.32 13.84 -3.27
CA LYS A 14 -27.96 12.93 -2.32
C LYS A 14 -27.66 11.49 -2.75
N ILE A 15 -27.12 10.66 -1.86
CA ILE A 15 -27.19 9.21 -2.00
C ILE A 15 -27.65 8.64 -0.66
N ASP A 16 -28.84 8.06 -0.68
CA ASP A 16 -29.50 7.41 0.44
C ASP A 16 -28.71 6.18 0.91
N SER A 17 -28.58 6.06 2.22
CA SER A 17 -27.83 5.03 2.91
C SER A 17 -28.59 3.70 2.91
N VAL A 18 -28.01 2.65 2.30
CA VAL A 18 -28.41 1.27 2.56
C VAL A 18 -27.46 0.71 3.61
N ALA A 19 -27.96 0.52 4.83
CA ALA A 19 -27.22 -0.02 5.95
C ALA A 19 -26.94 -1.52 5.73
N LEU A 20 -25.66 -1.91 5.79
CA LEU A 20 -25.25 -3.30 5.95
C LEU A 20 -24.72 -3.50 7.37
N THR A 21 -25.40 -4.37 8.11
CA THR A 21 -25.22 -4.57 9.55
C THR A 21 -23.87 -5.18 9.89
N LEU A 22 -23.21 -4.54 10.85
CA LEU A 22 -21.87 -4.76 11.39
C LEU A 22 -21.84 -5.93 12.39
N TYR A 23 -20.88 -6.84 12.27
CA TYR A 23 -20.34 -7.55 13.43
C TYR A 23 -19.00 -6.92 13.81
N GLY A 24 -19.03 -6.15 14.91
CA GLY A 24 -17.89 -5.84 15.77
C GLY A 24 -16.72 -5.06 15.17
N VAL A 25 -16.89 -3.76 14.91
CA VAL A 25 -15.76 -2.81 14.85
C VAL A 25 -16.11 -1.61 15.72
N SER A 26 -15.31 -1.39 16.77
CA SER A 26 -15.41 -0.23 17.64
C SER A 26 -15.28 1.06 16.83
N THR A 27 -16.28 1.92 16.97
CA THR A 27 -16.36 3.24 16.37
C THR A 27 -15.50 4.22 17.15
N ALA A 28 -14.61 4.92 16.45
CA ALA A 28 -14.21 6.27 16.81
C ALA A 28 -14.41 7.15 15.57
N SER A 29 -15.44 7.98 15.67
CA SER A 29 -15.89 8.97 14.70
C SER A 29 -14.91 10.15 14.62
N MET A 30 -14.65 10.62 13.40
CA MET A 30 -14.62 12.04 12.96
C MET A 30 -13.54 12.28 11.89
N GLY A 31 -13.99 12.60 10.67
CA GLY A 31 -13.16 13.12 9.58
C GLY A 31 -13.69 12.74 8.20
N THR A 32 -14.27 13.70 7.48
CA THR A 32 -14.62 13.60 6.06
C THR A 32 -13.36 13.60 5.19
N GLY A 33 -12.64 12.49 5.22
CA GLY A 33 -11.63 12.13 4.25
C GLY A 33 -11.90 10.68 3.87
N ASN A 34 -11.91 10.37 2.58
CA ASN A 34 -12.03 9.01 2.08
C ASN A 34 -10.71 8.25 2.38
N SER A 35 -10.37 8.11 3.65
CA SER A 35 -9.27 7.30 4.14
C SER A 35 -9.85 5.90 4.28
N GLN A 36 -9.83 5.13 3.20
CA GLN A 36 -9.87 3.67 3.35
C GLN A 36 -8.79 3.32 4.37
N SER A 37 -9.20 2.70 5.48
CA SER A 37 -8.26 2.24 6.49
C SER A 37 -7.20 1.40 5.81
N LYS A 38 -5.92 1.75 5.96
CA LYS A 38 -4.83 0.97 5.36
C LYS A 38 -4.92 -0.46 5.83
N ILE A 39 -4.96 -1.41 4.90
CA ILE A 39 -4.98 -2.83 5.23
C ILE A 39 -3.59 -3.36 4.93
N PHE A 40 -2.81 -3.66 5.96
CA PHE A 40 -1.45 -4.17 5.77
C PHE A 40 -1.38 -5.68 5.61
N ASN A 41 -2.35 -6.41 6.18
CA ASN A 41 -2.35 -7.86 6.20
C ASN A 41 -3.76 -8.40 5.91
N ALA A 42 -3.87 -9.38 5.01
CA ALA A 42 -5.15 -10.03 4.71
C ALA A 42 -5.62 -10.98 5.84
N ASN A 43 -4.74 -11.37 6.75
CA ASN A 43 -5.01 -12.22 7.91
C ASN A 43 -5.79 -13.50 7.58
N GLY A 44 -5.48 -14.15 6.45
CA GLY A 44 -6.23 -15.33 6.04
C GLY A 44 -7.41 -15.05 5.11
N ASN A 45 -7.91 -13.82 5.05
CA ASN A 45 -9.13 -13.47 4.33
C ASN A 45 -8.96 -13.69 2.80
N PRO A 46 -9.74 -14.59 2.19
CA PRO A 46 -9.62 -14.90 0.76
C PRO A 46 -10.03 -13.73 -0.16
N GLU A 47 -10.99 -12.88 0.26
CA GLU A 47 -11.43 -11.72 -0.52
C GLU A 47 -10.33 -10.68 -0.61
N LEU A 48 -9.70 -10.34 0.53
CA LEU A 48 -8.55 -9.43 0.57
C LEU A 48 -7.36 -9.97 -0.25
N ARG A 49 -7.17 -11.29 -0.25
CA ARG A 49 -6.14 -11.94 -1.09
C ARG A 49 -6.44 -11.90 -2.58
N ALA A 50 -7.71 -11.83 -2.97
CA ALA A 50 -8.11 -11.75 -4.38
C ALA A 50 -7.90 -10.33 -4.93
N ILE A 51 -8.30 -9.30 -4.18
CA ILE A 51 -8.25 -7.91 -4.65
C ILE A 51 -6.83 -7.35 -4.84
N ARG A 52 -5.82 -7.91 -4.15
CA ARG A 52 -4.43 -7.46 -4.27
C ARG A 52 -3.74 -7.88 -5.57
N ARG A 53 -4.17 -8.98 -6.20
CA ARG A 53 -3.46 -9.56 -7.36
C ARG A 53 -3.43 -8.61 -8.56
N PRO A 54 -4.57 -8.00 -9.00
CA PRO A 54 -4.56 -7.01 -10.07
C PRO A 54 -3.64 -5.81 -9.78
N THR A 55 -3.56 -5.40 -8.51
CA THR A 55 -2.65 -4.30 -8.10
C THR A 55 -1.20 -4.68 -8.33
N PHE A 56 -0.80 -5.90 -7.94
CA PHE A 56 0.57 -6.38 -8.17
C PHE A 56 0.86 -6.64 -9.65
N ASP A 57 -0.13 -7.01 -10.45
CA ASP A 57 0.02 -7.12 -11.90
C ASP A 57 0.36 -5.75 -12.52
N VAL A 58 -0.37 -4.70 -12.13
CA VAL A 58 -0.06 -3.32 -12.56
C VAL A 58 1.34 -2.89 -12.11
N TRP A 59 1.77 -3.24 -10.89
CA TRP A 59 3.11 -2.87 -10.41
C TRP A 59 4.25 -3.60 -11.12
N LYS A 60 3.97 -4.79 -11.66
CA LYS A 60 4.91 -5.56 -12.48
C LYS A 60 5.12 -4.90 -13.85
N GLU A 61 4.07 -4.29 -14.40
CA GLU A 61 4.08 -3.69 -15.74
C GLU A 61 4.45 -2.20 -15.73
N ASN A 62 3.83 -1.43 -14.83
CA ASN A 62 3.90 0.04 -14.80
C ASN A 62 4.66 0.59 -13.59
N GLY A 63 4.92 -0.26 -12.58
CA GLY A 63 5.48 0.15 -11.30
C GLY A 63 4.47 0.84 -10.38
N VAL A 64 5.00 1.45 -9.32
CA VAL A 64 4.23 2.26 -8.37
C VAL A 64 5.02 3.50 -7.97
N GLN A 65 4.37 4.66 -8.03
CA GLN A 65 4.95 5.91 -7.56
C GLN A 65 4.78 6.07 -6.05
N VAL A 66 5.88 6.24 -5.34
CA VAL A 66 5.89 6.53 -3.90
C VAL A 66 6.91 7.65 -3.65
N LYS A 67 6.46 8.75 -3.05
CA LYS A 67 7.30 9.94 -2.76
C LYS A 67 8.09 10.45 -3.98
N GLY A 68 7.44 10.49 -5.15
CA GLY A 68 8.05 10.97 -6.40
C GLY A 68 9.03 9.99 -7.06
N GLN A 69 9.19 8.78 -6.52
CA GLN A 69 10.01 7.73 -7.11
C GLN A 69 9.12 6.62 -7.67
N ASN A 70 9.42 6.15 -8.89
CA ASN A 70 8.75 4.99 -9.45
C ASN A 70 9.51 3.71 -9.09
N PHE A 71 8.81 2.72 -8.53
CA PHE A 71 9.37 1.42 -8.18
C PHE A 71 8.69 0.33 -9.00
N ILE A 72 9.48 -0.36 -9.82
CA ILE A 72 8.99 -1.47 -10.66
C ILE A 72 9.11 -2.77 -9.87
N MET A 73 8.09 -3.62 -9.92
CA MET A 73 8.14 -4.94 -9.29
C MET A 73 8.76 -5.96 -10.24
N ASN A 74 9.89 -6.54 -9.88
CA ASN A 74 10.49 -7.56 -10.73
C ASN A 74 9.70 -8.90 -10.65
N PRO A 75 9.85 -9.80 -11.65
CA PRO A 75 9.12 -11.06 -11.67
C PRO A 75 9.40 -11.96 -10.46
N HIS A 76 10.61 -11.90 -9.89
CA HIS A 76 10.99 -12.69 -8.72
C HIS A 76 10.23 -12.25 -7.46
N ALA A 77 10.20 -10.94 -7.20
CA ALA A 77 9.47 -10.32 -6.10
C ALA A 77 7.96 -10.55 -6.26
N TYR A 78 7.43 -10.35 -7.48
CA TYR A 78 6.01 -10.63 -7.79
C TYR A 78 5.64 -12.08 -7.43
N ASN A 79 6.37 -13.07 -7.95
CA ASN A 79 6.09 -14.48 -7.68
C ASN A 79 6.22 -14.84 -6.20
N SER A 80 7.11 -14.17 -5.46
CA SER A 80 7.29 -14.40 -4.02
C SER A 80 6.05 -14.01 -3.20
N LEU A 81 5.28 -12.99 -3.61
CA LEU A 81 4.09 -12.50 -2.89
C LEU A 81 2.92 -13.48 -2.88
N PHE A 82 2.95 -14.50 -3.73
CA PHE A 82 1.92 -15.53 -3.81
C PHE A 82 2.34 -16.85 -3.11
N LYS A 83 3.57 -16.92 -2.59
CA LYS A 83 4.04 -18.07 -1.81
C LYS A 83 3.56 -18.01 -0.35
N SER A 84 3.63 -19.16 0.33
CA SER A 84 3.32 -19.27 1.76
C SER A 84 4.12 -18.24 2.58
N GLY A 85 3.47 -17.70 3.63
CA GLY A 85 4.01 -16.66 4.50
C GLY A 85 3.98 -15.22 3.94
N ARG A 86 3.85 -15.02 2.62
CA ARG A 86 3.74 -13.68 1.98
C ARG A 86 2.38 -13.41 1.34
N LYS A 87 1.54 -14.44 1.24
CA LYS A 87 0.19 -14.37 0.65
C LYS A 87 -0.75 -13.39 1.34
N ASP A 88 -0.43 -12.97 2.56
CA ASP A 88 -1.23 -12.00 3.31
C ASP A 88 -0.69 -10.58 3.23
N ILE A 89 0.47 -10.35 2.61
CA ILE A 89 0.99 -8.99 2.40
C ILE A 89 0.08 -8.25 1.42
N MET A 90 -0.33 -7.05 1.83
CA MET A 90 -1.17 -6.14 1.05
C MET A 90 -0.35 -5.01 0.40
N PRO A 91 -0.87 -4.37 -0.67
CA PRO A 91 -0.20 -3.24 -1.32
C PRO A 91 0.16 -2.10 -0.36
N ASP A 92 -0.73 -1.78 0.59
CA ASP A 92 -0.49 -0.71 1.57
C ASP A 92 0.73 -0.98 2.46
N ASP A 93 1.04 -2.25 2.72
CA ASP A 93 2.19 -2.65 3.53
C ASP A 93 3.50 -2.30 2.80
N ILE A 94 3.55 -2.61 1.50
CA ILE A 94 4.68 -2.30 0.62
C ILE A 94 4.79 -0.80 0.36
N ILE A 95 3.68 -0.09 0.09
CA ILE A 95 3.69 1.37 -0.10
C ILE A 95 4.18 2.07 1.17
N THR A 96 3.69 1.63 2.33
CA THR A 96 4.09 2.23 3.61
C THR A 96 5.56 1.97 3.88
N ALA A 97 6.07 0.76 3.63
CA ALA A 97 7.51 0.49 3.67
C ALA A 97 8.28 1.45 2.75
N LEU A 98 7.96 1.52 1.45
CA LEU A 98 8.65 2.37 0.46
C LEU A 98 8.56 3.87 0.76
N SER A 99 7.57 4.28 1.55
CA SER A 99 7.46 5.66 2.03
C SER A 99 8.44 5.99 3.16
N THR A 100 9.14 5.01 3.73
CA THR A 100 10.12 5.25 4.80
C THR A 100 11.50 5.63 4.27
N LYS A 101 12.41 5.98 5.18
CA LYS A 101 13.80 6.21 4.84
C LYS A 101 14.48 4.87 4.55
N ALA A 102 15.13 4.79 3.39
CA ALA A 102 15.94 3.63 3.04
C ALA A 102 17.12 3.45 3.99
N THR A 103 17.42 2.21 4.36
CA THR A 103 18.64 1.82 5.07
C THR A 103 19.53 0.96 4.16
N PRO A 104 20.87 0.95 4.38
CA PRO A 104 21.74 0.00 3.70
C PRO A 104 21.24 -1.45 3.90
N GLY A 105 21.18 -2.22 2.81
CA GLY A 105 20.85 -3.64 2.84
C GLY A 105 22.07 -4.52 2.56
N ASN A 106 21.82 -5.72 2.01
CA ASN A 106 22.88 -6.53 1.41
C ASN A 106 23.60 -5.75 0.29
N PRO A 107 24.88 -6.06 -0.03
CA PRO A 107 25.62 -5.37 -1.08
C PRO A 107 24.82 -5.24 -2.37
N GLY A 108 24.66 -4.01 -2.88
CA GLY A 108 23.85 -3.72 -4.07
C GLY A 108 22.34 -3.56 -3.82
N SER A 109 21.89 -3.46 -2.58
CA SER A 109 20.48 -3.23 -2.23
C SER A 109 20.30 -2.20 -1.11
N VAL A 110 19.13 -1.56 -1.11
CA VAL A 110 18.62 -0.79 0.02
C VAL A 110 17.33 -1.44 0.55
N VAL A 111 17.08 -1.26 1.84
CA VAL A 111 15.90 -1.81 2.51
C VAL A 111 14.99 -0.68 2.95
N TYR A 112 13.71 -0.86 2.69
CA TYR A 112 12.63 -0.02 3.19
C TYR A 112 11.81 -0.85 4.18
N THR A 113 11.52 -0.32 5.36
CA THR A 113 10.85 -1.08 6.43
C THR A 113 9.54 -0.41 6.79
N ASN A 114 8.42 -1.14 6.72
CA ASN A 114 7.17 -0.65 7.28
C ASN A 114 7.27 -0.64 8.82
N PRO A 115 7.15 0.52 9.49
CA PRO A 115 7.31 0.61 10.94
C PRO A 115 6.16 -0.05 11.72
N TYR A 116 5.00 -0.28 11.09
CA TYR A 116 3.82 -0.87 11.74
C TYR A 116 3.83 -2.39 11.73
N THR A 117 4.42 -3.00 10.69
CA THR A 117 4.37 -4.45 10.48
C THR A 117 5.75 -5.11 10.52
N GLY A 118 6.82 -4.32 10.43
CA GLY A 118 8.18 -4.82 10.25
C GLY A 118 8.46 -5.38 8.85
N THR A 119 7.53 -5.26 7.89
CA THR A 119 7.73 -5.75 6.52
C THR A 119 8.88 -5.01 5.86
N LYS A 120 9.88 -5.77 5.37
CA LYS A 120 11.06 -5.27 4.68
C LYS A 120 10.88 -5.41 3.16
N VAL A 121 11.16 -4.35 2.43
CA VAL A 121 11.15 -4.31 0.96
C VAL A 121 12.56 -4.01 0.48
N TYR A 122 13.14 -4.95 -0.26
CA TYR A 122 14.49 -4.86 -0.80
C TYR A 122 14.41 -4.27 -2.21
N VAL A 123 15.18 -3.21 -2.44
CA VAL A 123 15.17 -2.46 -3.70
C VAL A 123 16.59 -2.30 -4.22
N ASN A 124 16.78 -2.50 -5.52
CA ASN A 124 18.02 -2.12 -6.19
C ASN A 124 18.10 -0.58 -6.24
N PRO A 125 19.11 0.06 -5.63
CA PRO A 125 19.19 1.52 -5.55
C PRO A 125 19.40 2.18 -6.91
N THR A 126 19.95 1.46 -7.90
CA THR A 126 20.21 1.94 -9.25
C THR A 126 18.97 1.81 -10.14
N THR A 127 18.39 0.61 -10.25
CA THR A 127 17.26 0.35 -11.16
C THR A 127 15.90 0.67 -10.55
N LYS A 128 15.83 0.91 -9.23
CA LYS A 128 14.58 1.09 -8.45
C LYS A 128 13.63 -0.11 -8.52
N GLU A 129 14.15 -1.27 -8.91
CA GLU A 129 13.37 -2.51 -8.93
C GLU A 129 13.24 -3.12 -7.54
N LYS A 130 12.03 -3.57 -7.21
CA LYS A 130 11.79 -4.40 -6.01
C LYS A 130 12.32 -5.80 -6.28
N VAL A 131 13.27 -6.24 -5.48
CA VAL A 131 13.93 -7.55 -5.63
C VAL A 131 13.47 -8.58 -4.60
N GLY A 132 12.81 -8.13 -3.53
CA GLY A 132 12.25 -9.02 -2.52
C GLY A 132 11.34 -8.32 -1.53
N VAL A 133 10.43 -9.09 -0.94
CA VAL A 133 9.56 -8.65 0.16
C VAL A 133 9.62 -9.71 1.27
N GLN A 134 9.93 -9.28 2.49
CA GLN A 134 10.00 -10.13 3.68
C GLN A 134 8.98 -9.64 4.71
N PRO A 135 8.01 -10.48 5.13
CA PRO A 135 7.11 -10.15 6.22
C PRO A 135 7.88 -9.93 7.53
N GLY A 136 7.45 -9.00 8.37
CA GLY A 136 8.10 -8.79 9.68
C GLY A 136 8.02 -10.00 10.63
N SER A 137 7.10 -10.94 10.39
CA SER A 137 6.98 -12.18 11.16
C SER A 137 8.03 -13.24 10.80
N PHE A 138 8.83 -13.03 9.75
CA PHE A 138 9.91 -13.94 9.38
C PHE A 138 11.13 -13.64 10.25
N LYS A 139 11.71 -14.68 10.87
CA LYS A 139 13.00 -14.57 11.54
C LYS A 139 14.08 -14.21 10.52
N ASP A 140 14.96 -13.30 10.90
CA ASP A 140 16.18 -12.97 10.17
C ASP A 140 17.17 -14.15 10.17
#